data_AF-A0A351F7Y9-F1
#
_entry.id   AF-A0A351F7Y9-F1
#
_cell.length_a   1.000
_cell.length_b   1.000
_cell.length_c   1.000
_cell.angle_alpha   90.00
_cell.angle_beta   90.00
_cell.angle_gamma   90.00
#
_symmetry.space_group_name_H-M   'P 1'
#
loop_
_entity.id
_entity.type
_entity.pdbx_description
1 polymer ?
#
loop_
_entity_poly.entity_id
_entity_poly.type
_entity_poly.pdbx_seq_one_letter_code
_entity_poly.pdbx_strand_id
1 'polypeptide(L)' 'LSNCVNSGIYTVGVLTQYQPLELNDYIGNGQAWDLDRADGGVHILSPYQQI' A
#
# COMPACT_ATOMS: atom_id res chain seq x y z
N LEU A 1 -5.90 -2.71 4.93
CA LEU A 1 -6.21 -1.34 4.46
C LEU A 1 -7.50 -0.82 5.10
N SER A 2 -8.64 -1.52 4.95
CA SER A 2 -9.91 -1.14 5.61
C SER A 2 -9.80 -0.88 7.12
N ASN A 3 -9.12 -1.73 7.87
CA ASN A 3 -8.91 -1.51 9.31
C ASN A 3 -8.07 -0.26 9.61
N CYS A 4 -7.06 0.04 8.78
CA CYS A 4 -6.23 1.23 8.94
C CYS A 4 -7.08 2.48 8.75
N VAL A 5 -7.88 2.53 7.68
CA VAL A 5 -8.78 3.64 7.37
C VAL A 5 -9.84 3.82 8.45
N ASN A 6 -10.46 2.73 8.92
CA ASN A 6 -11.43 2.76 10.01
C ASN A 6 -10.82 3.15 11.36
N SER A 7 -9.49 3.13 11.49
CA SER A 7 -8.75 3.54 12.69
C SER A 7 -8.10 4.92 12.54
N GLY A 8 -8.39 5.67 11.47
CA GLY A 8 -7.79 6.98 11.21
C GLY A 8 -6.32 6.93 10.77
N ILE A 9 -5.85 5.77 10.31
CA ILE A 9 -4.49 5.56 9.80
C ILE A 9 -4.54 5.68 8.27
N TYR A 10 -4.02 6.81 7.77
CA TYR A 10 -4.03 7.14 6.33
C TYR A 10 -2.68 6.98 5.64
N THR A 11 -1.61 6.68 6.38
CA THR A 11 -0.27 6.40 5.82
C THR A 11 0.06 4.93 6.09
N VAL A 12 0.14 4.11 5.03
CA VAL A 12 0.34 2.66 5.16
C VAL A 12 1.42 2.19 4.19
N GLY A 13 2.48 1.58 4.72
CA GLY A 13 3.49 0.89 3.93
C GLY A 13 3.20 -0.61 3.83
N VAL A 14 3.18 -1.16 2.62
CA VAL A 14 2.98 -2.60 2.37
C VAL A 14 4.30 -3.18 1.87
N LEU A 15 4.96 -3.96 2.72
CA LEU A 15 6.17 -4.70 2.38
C LEU A 15 5.78 -6.05 1.79
N THR A 16 6.26 -6.32 0.57
CA THR A 16 5.99 -7.59 -0.11
C THR A 16 7.31 -8.32 -0.36
N GLN A 17 7.31 -9.66 -0.28
CA GLN A 17 8.49 -10.48 -0.60
C GLN A 17 8.29 -11.38 -1.82
N TYR A 18 7.04 -11.67 -2.18
CA TYR A 18 6.69 -12.54 -3.30
C TYR A 18 5.68 -11.84 -4.21
N GLN A 19 5.95 -11.88 -5.51
CA GLN A 19 5.09 -11.33 -6.58
C GLN A 19 4.55 -9.91 -6.30
N PRO A 20 5.43 -8.90 -6.21
CA PRO A 20 5.01 -7.52 -5.94
C PRO A 20 4.05 -6.97 -7.01
N LEU A 21 4.11 -7.48 -8.25
CA LEU A 21 3.31 -6.96 -9.37
C LEU A 21 1.80 -7.21 -9.19
N GLU A 22 1.38 -8.43 -8.89
CA GLU A 22 -0.05 -8.77 -8.77
C GLU A 22 -0.69 -8.07 -7.57
N LEU A 23 0.04 -7.99 -6.45
CA LEU A 23 -0.45 -7.26 -5.29
C LEU A 23 -0.50 -5.75 -5.57
N ASN A 24 0.46 -5.21 -6.32
CA ASN A 24 0.47 -3.81 -6.71
C ASN A 24 -0.71 -3.47 -7.62
N ASP A 25 -1.02 -4.32 -8.60
CA ASP A 25 -2.21 -4.14 -9.45
C ASP A 25 -3.52 -4.23 -8.65
N TYR A 26 -3.62 -5.18 -7.71
CA TYR A 26 -4.83 -5.34 -6.89
C TYR A 26 -5.06 -4.16 -5.94
N ILE A 27 -4.00 -3.63 -5.33
CA ILE A 27 -4.07 -2.50 -4.41
C ILE A 27 -4.15 -1.16 -5.16
N GLY A 28 -3.51 -1.07 -6.32
CA GLY A 28 -3.40 0.13 -7.14
C GLY A 28 -2.82 1.32 -6.37
N ASN A 29 -3.43 2.48 -6.56
CA ASN A 29 -3.15 3.71 -5.83
C ASN A 29 -3.86 3.79 -4.45
N GLY A 30 -4.56 2.74 -4.02
CA GLY A 30 -5.30 2.74 -2.76
C GLY A 30 -6.68 3.42 -2.81
N GLN A 31 -7.17 3.84 -3.98
CA GLN A 31 -8.45 4.54 -4.15
C GLN A 31 -9.66 3.76 -3.58
N ALA A 32 -9.65 2.43 -3.67
CA ALA A 32 -10.72 1.58 -3.11
C ALA A 32 -10.88 1.71 -1.58
N TRP A 33 -9.87 2.25 -0.90
CA TRP A 33 -9.87 2.50 0.54
C TRP A 33 -9.72 3.99 0.88
N ASP A 34 -9.89 4.92 -0.07
CA ASP A 34 -9.67 6.36 0.12
C ASP A 34 -8.22 6.68 0.59
N LEU A 35 -7.27 5.89 0.10
CA LEU A 35 -5.82 5.98 0.40
C LEU A 35 -5.02 6.57 -0.79
N ASP A 36 -5.67 7.21 -1.76
CA ASP A 36 -5.07 7.93 -2.89
C ASP A 36 -4.81 9.43 -2.57
N ARG A 37 -4.55 9.73 -1.29
CA ARG A 37 -4.37 11.09 -0.79
C ARG A 37 -3.00 11.66 -1.14
N ALA A 38 -2.94 12.98 -1.35
CA ALA A 38 -1.69 13.69 -1.63
C ALA A 38 -0.73 13.75 -0.43
N ASP A 39 -1.28 13.75 0.79
CA ASP A 39 -0.53 13.68 2.06
C ASP A 39 -0.85 12.35 2.75
N GLY A 40 0.04 11.37 2.59
CA GLY A 40 -0.13 9.98 3.01
C GLY A 40 -0.47 9.03 1.86
N GLY A 41 -1.20 7.97 2.18
CA GLY A 41 -1.65 6.96 1.24
C GLY A 41 -1.00 5.60 1.42
N VAL A 42 -1.16 4.76 0.40
CA VAL A 42 -0.57 3.42 0.35
C VAL A 42 0.71 3.41 -0.46
N HIS A 43 1.77 2.89 0.14
CA HIS A 43 3.06 2.71 -0.51
C HIS A 43 3.44 1.24 -0.51
N ILE A 44 3.57 0.66 -1.70
CA ILE A 44 4.08 -0.70 -1.82
C ILE A 44 5.60 -0.62 -1.88
N LEU A 45 6.23 -1.20 -0.86
CA LEU A 45 7.67 -1.31 -0.74
C LEU A 45 8.06 -2.68 -1.32
N SER A 46 8.69 -2.64 -2.49
CA SER A 46 9.31 -3.82 -3.09
C SER A 46 10.34 -4.42 -2.13
N PRO A 47 10.51 -5.75 -2.11
CA PRO A 47 11.50 -6.37 -1.25
C PRO A 47 12.87 -5.81 -1.62
N TYR A 48 13.62 -5.39 -0.61
CA TYR A 48 14.99 -4.92 -0.74
C TYR A 48 15.83 -6.07 -1.33
N GLN A 49 16.07 -6.04 -2.64
CA GLN A 49 17.00 -6.96 -3.27
C GLN A 49 18.41 -6.48 -2.89
N GLN A 50 18.94 -6.97 -1.76
CA GLN A 50 20.38 -6.88 -1.51
C GLN A 50 21.08 -7.62 -2.66
N ILE A 51 21.74 -6.84 -3.52
CA ILE A 51 22.76 -7.30 -4.46
C ILE A 51 24.00 -7.74 -3.68
#